data_AF-A0A101GVC9-F1
#
_entry.id   AF-A0A101GVC9-F1
#
_cell.length_a   1.000
_cell.length_b   1.000
_cell.length_c   1.000
_cell.angle_alpha   90.00
_cell.angle_beta   90.00
_cell.angle_gamma   90.00
#
_symmetry.space_group_name_H-M   'P 1'
#
loop_
_entity.id
_entity.type
_entity.pdbx_description
1 polymer ?
#
loop_
_entity_poly.entity_id
_entity_poly.type
_entity_poly.pdbx_seq_one_letter_code
_entity_poly.pdbx_strand_id
1 'polypeptide(L)'
;MELINKFIENNNLKGDEAEEIRNSFKNFKGSEESFLLKSKLLDEGGILSLKKEIYKIPYFEKIDILQVPSDILSMIPEDSARFYKIIPLGINKGVLDVGMVNPGDIKAKEALNFL
;
A
#
# COMPACT_ATOMS: atom_id res chain seq x y z
N MET A 1 -10.98 1.69 -8.45
CA MET A 1 -11.42 2.93 -7.75
C MET A 1 -11.64 2.65 -6.27
N GLU A 2 -10.86 1.75 -5.67
CA GLU A 2 -11.10 1.30 -4.30
C GLU A 2 -10.69 2.37 -3.28
N LEU A 3 -9.55 3.03 -3.51
CA LEU A 3 -9.04 4.11 -2.65
C LEU A 3 -9.92 5.35 -2.74
N ILE A 4 -10.32 5.73 -3.96
CA ILE A 4 -11.17 6.90 -4.17
C ILE A 4 -12.56 6.69 -3.55
N ASN A 5 -13.16 5.51 -3.74
CA ASN A 5 -14.46 5.20 -3.13
C ASN A 5 -14.39 5.21 -1.60
N LYS A 6 -13.32 4.65 -1.03
CA LYS A 6 -13.12 4.65 0.42
C LYS A 6 -12.89 6.06 0.97
N PHE A 7 -12.16 6.91 0.24
CA PHE A 7 -12.01 8.33 0.60
C PHE A 7 -13.35 9.07 0.61
N ILE A 8 -14.18 8.87 -0.41
CA ILE A 8 -15.53 9.46 -0.50
C ILE A 8 -16.41 9.01 0.67
N GLU A 9 -16.36 7.72 1.01
CA GLU A 9 -17.09 7.14 2.14
C GLU A 9 -16.64 7.77 3.47
N ASN A 10 -15.33 7.81 3.73
CA ASN A 10 -14.78 8.32 5.00
C ASN A 10 -15.01 9.82 5.21
N ASN A 11 -15.06 10.61 4.12
CA ASN A 11 -15.38 12.05 4.18
C ASN A 11 -16.88 12.34 4.00
N ASN A 12 -17.71 11.30 3.90
CA ASN A 12 -19.15 11.41 3.79
C ASN A 12 -19.61 12.29 2.60
N LEU A 13 -18.82 12.34 1.53
CA LEU A 13 -19.06 13.17 0.35
C LEU A 13 -20.22 12.58 -0.46
N LYS A 14 -21.17 13.42 -0.89
CA LYS A 14 -22.40 13.00 -1.58
C LYS A 14 -22.66 13.83 -2.83
N GLY A 15 -23.33 13.20 -3.80
CA GLY A 15 -23.81 13.87 -5.01
C GLY A 15 -22.67 14.41 -5.86
N ASP A 16 -22.66 15.72 -6.05
CA ASP A 16 -21.81 16.41 -7.02
C ASP A 16 -20.32 16.30 -6.68
N GLU A 17 -19.93 16.42 -5.39
CA GLU A 17 -18.52 16.35 -4.96
C GLU A 17 -17.89 14.98 -5.25
N ALA A 18 -18.65 13.89 -5.06
CA ALA A 18 -18.19 12.53 -5.33
C ALA A 18 -18.02 12.28 -6.83
N GLU A 19 -18.93 12.81 -7.65
CA GLU A 19 -18.86 12.70 -9.11
C GLU A 19 -17.73 13.56 -9.70
N GLU A 20 -17.50 14.75 -9.16
CA GLU A 20 -16.37 15.60 -9.54
C GLU A 20 -15.05 14.86 -9.34
N ILE A 21 -14.81 14.28 -8.16
CA ILE A 21 -13.58 13.53 -7.87
C ILE A 21 -13.41 12.34 -8.82
N ARG A 22 -14.48 11.58 -9.10
CA ARG A 22 -14.45 10.46 -10.05
C ARG A 22 -14.11 10.92 -11.46
N ASN A 23 -14.69 12.02 -11.92
CA ASN A 23 -14.46 12.55 -13.26
C ASN A 23 -13.07 13.18 -13.39
N SER A 24 -12.59 13.86 -12.36
CA SER A 24 -11.20 14.34 -12.27
C SER A 24 -10.20 13.19 -12.36
N PHE A 25 -10.48 12.05 -11.71
CA PHE A 25 -9.63 10.86 -11.82
C PHE A 25 -9.67 10.24 -13.23
N LYS A 26 -10.82 10.18 -13.91
CA LYS A 26 -10.91 9.65 -15.29
C LYS A 26 -10.02 10.43 -16.27
N ASN A 27 -9.86 11.73 -16.06
CA ASN A 27 -8.99 12.59 -16.87
C ASN A 27 -7.53 12.57 -16.41
N PHE A 28 -7.25 12.01 -15.23
CA PHE A 28 -5.91 11.94 -14.66
C PHE A 28 -5.17 10.71 -15.17
N LYS A 29 -3.92 10.92 -15.62
CA LYS A 29 -3.01 9.82 -15.97
C LYS A 29 -2.17 9.44 -14.76
N GLY A 30 -2.45 8.28 -14.17
CA GLY A 30 -1.67 7.72 -13.07
C GLY A 30 -2.48 6.75 -12.21
N SER A 31 -1.92 6.36 -11.07
CA SER A 31 -2.62 5.56 -10.07
C SER A 31 -3.59 6.41 -9.23
N GLU A 32 -4.56 5.77 -8.59
CA GLU A 32 -5.46 6.41 -7.62
C GLU A 32 -4.68 7.13 -6.50
N GLU A 33 -3.61 6.52 -6.01
CA GLU A 33 -2.72 7.10 -5.00
C GLU A 33 -2.07 8.39 -5.49
N SER A 34 -1.52 8.37 -6.70
CA SER A 34 -0.89 9.54 -7.31
C SER A 34 -1.89 10.68 -7.50
N PHE A 35 -3.14 10.36 -7.84
CA PHE A 35 -4.20 11.33 -7.95
C PHE A 35 -4.54 11.95 -6.59
N LEU A 36 -4.77 11.14 -5.55
CA LEU A 36 -5.13 11.61 -4.21
C LEU A 36 -4.03 12.50 -3.61
N LEU A 37 -2.74 12.15 -3.81
CA LEU A 37 -1.60 12.98 -3.38
C LEU A 37 -1.52 14.30 -4.16
N LYS A 38 -1.54 14.24 -5.50
CA LYS A 38 -1.33 15.44 -6.34
C LYS A 38 -2.49 16.41 -6.25
N SER A 39 -3.71 15.91 -6.11
CA SER A 39 -4.91 16.72 -5.89
C SER A 39 -4.98 17.29 -4.47
N LYS A 40 -3.99 16.98 -3.60
CA LYS A 40 -3.93 17.37 -2.18
C LYS A 40 -5.19 16.98 -1.40
N LEU A 41 -5.88 15.93 -1.84
CA LEU A 41 -7.03 15.38 -1.14
C LEU A 41 -6.57 14.57 0.08
N LEU A 42 -5.39 13.95 -0.03
CA LEU A 42 -4.73 13.23 1.04
C LEU A 42 -3.22 13.46 0.98
N ASP A 43 -2.58 13.37 2.14
CA ASP A 43 -1.15 13.19 2.27
C ASP A 43 -0.78 11.69 2.30
N GLU A 44 0.52 11.41 2.40
CA GLU A 44 1.02 10.02 2.45
C GLU A 44 0.43 9.25 3.65
N GLY A 45 0.32 9.91 4.81
CA GLY A 45 -0.28 9.32 6.01
C GLY A 45 -1.76 8.97 5.84
N GLY A 46 -2.52 9.84 5.19
CA GLY A 46 -3.92 9.60 4.86
C GLY A 46 -4.11 8.42 3.91
N ILE A 47 -3.24 8.27 2.91
CA ILE A 47 -3.27 7.11 2.00
C ILE A 47 -2.94 5.82 2.74
N LEU A 48 -1.91 5.82 3.59
CA LEU A 48 -1.55 4.66 4.39
C LEU A 48 -2.70 4.24 5.32
N SER A 49 -3.37 5.21 5.93
CA SER A 49 -4.53 4.98 6.80
C SER A 49 -5.70 4.36 6.04
N LEU A 50 -6.01 4.86 4.84
CA LEU A 50 -7.03 4.25 3.97
C LEU A 50 -6.66 2.84 3.56
N LYS A 51 -5.41 2.60 3.12
CA LYS A 51 -4.93 1.25 2.77
C LYS A 51 -5.06 0.28 3.94
N LYS A 52 -4.72 0.70 5.15
CA LYS A 52 -4.89 -0.11 6.35
C LYS A 52 -6.34 -0.51 6.57
N GLU A 53 -7.27 0.39 6.33
CA GLU A 53 -8.70 0.11 6.48
C GLU A 53 -9.22 -0.86 5.40
N ILE A 54 -8.78 -0.66 4.15
CA ILE A 54 -9.15 -1.49 3.00
C ILE A 54 -8.60 -2.92 3.15
N TYR A 55 -7.29 -3.03 3.34
CA TYR A 55 -6.60 -4.31 3.36
C TYR A 55 -6.58 -4.98 4.74
N LYS A 56 -6.98 -4.26 5.80
CA LYS A 56 -6.94 -4.71 7.20
C LYS A 56 -5.54 -5.16 7.65
N ILE A 57 -4.50 -4.57 7.07
CA ILE A 57 -3.09 -4.85 7.35
C ILE A 57 -2.46 -3.60 7.97
N PRO A 58 -1.71 -3.71 9.08
CA PRO A 58 -1.01 -2.57 9.65
C PRO A 58 0.06 -2.06 8.69
N TYR A 59 0.20 -0.73 8.58
CA TYR A 59 1.36 -0.14 7.91
C TYR A 59 2.53 -0.05 8.87
N PHE A 60 3.73 -0.14 8.32
CA PHE A 60 4.95 -0.05 9.09
C PHE A 60 5.34 1.44 9.23
N GLU A 61 5.18 2.00 10.42
CA GLU A 61 5.45 3.42 10.71
C GLU A 61 6.93 3.74 10.95
N LYS A 62 7.70 2.74 11.38
CA LYS A 62 9.01 2.96 12.00
C LYS A 62 10.15 2.68 11.02
N ILE A 63 10.07 3.24 9.82
CA ILE A 63 11.07 3.02 8.76
C ILE A 63 12.46 3.50 9.21
N ASP A 64 12.54 4.66 9.87
CA ASP A 64 13.81 5.30 10.22
C ASP A 64 14.65 4.54 11.26
N ILE A 65 14.03 3.62 12.00
CA ILE A 65 14.71 2.79 13.00
C ILE A 65 14.68 1.30 12.62
N LEU A 66 14.17 0.96 11.45
CA LEU A 66 14.09 -0.40 10.99
C LEU A 66 15.50 -0.91 10.66
N GLN A 67 15.99 -1.83 11.47
CA GLN A 67 17.20 -2.59 11.19
C GLN A 67 16.81 -4.03 10.91
N VAL A 68 16.97 -4.46 9.66
CA VAL A 68 16.74 -5.84 9.24
C VAL A 68 18.08 -6.55 9.13
N PRO A 69 18.32 -7.63 9.89
CA PRO A 69 19.54 -8.42 9.78
C PRO A 69 19.75 -8.99 8.36
N SER A 70 21.03 -9.15 7.96
CA SER A 70 21.39 -9.61 6.61
C SER A 70 20.87 -11.01 6.29
N ASP A 71 20.86 -11.90 7.28
CA ASP A 71 20.29 -13.24 7.20
C ASP A 71 18.78 -13.21 6.92
N ILE A 72 18.05 -12.24 7.47
CA ILE A 72 16.63 -12.03 7.16
C ILE A 72 16.43 -11.44 5.76
N LEU A 73 17.25 -10.46 5.38
CA LEU A 73 17.23 -9.90 4.02
C LEU A 73 17.50 -10.97 2.96
N SER A 74 18.35 -11.95 3.27
CA SER A 74 18.69 -13.05 2.39
C SER A 74 17.56 -14.08 2.21
N MET A 75 16.47 -14.00 2.98
CA MET A 75 15.31 -14.89 2.83
C MET A 75 14.50 -14.60 1.56
N ILE A 76 14.53 -13.36 1.08
CA ILE A 76 13.89 -12.98 -0.18
C ILE A 76 14.99 -12.51 -1.13
N PRO A 77 15.20 -13.19 -2.27
CA PRO A 77 16.17 -12.75 -3.27
C PRO A 77 15.91 -11.29 -3.68
N GLU A 78 16.98 -10.51 -3.84
CA GLU A 78 16.89 -9.09 -4.15
C GLU A 78 16.05 -8.82 -5.42
N ASP A 79 16.23 -9.65 -6.45
CA ASP A 79 15.46 -9.52 -7.70
C ASP A 79 13.96 -9.72 -7.47
N SER A 80 13.58 -10.70 -6.65
CA SER A 80 12.18 -10.94 -6.26
C SER A 80 11.63 -9.80 -5.42
N ALA A 81 12.41 -9.32 -4.44
CA ALA A 81 12.08 -8.18 -3.60
C ALA A 81 11.79 -6.93 -4.45
N ARG A 82 12.66 -6.61 -5.42
CA ARG A 82 12.50 -5.47 -6.34
C ARG A 82 11.32 -5.66 -7.29
N PHE A 83 11.17 -6.86 -7.86
CA PHE A 83 10.12 -7.13 -8.85
C PHE A 83 8.71 -7.08 -8.24
N TYR A 84 8.51 -7.79 -7.13
CA TYR A 84 7.22 -7.84 -6.43
C TYR A 84 7.00 -6.66 -5.46
N LYS A 85 8.03 -5.82 -5.27
CA LYS A 85 8.02 -4.69 -4.33
C LYS A 85 7.65 -5.13 -2.91
N ILE A 86 8.37 -6.16 -2.47
CA ILE A 86 8.25 -6.78 -1.15
C ILE A 86 9.61 -6.74 -0.45
N ILE A 87 9.62 -6.72 0.88
CA ILE A 87 10.85 -6.74 1.67
C ILE A 87 10.63 -7.52 2.98
N PRO A 88 11.53 -8.42 3.38
CA PRO A 88 11.43 -9.07 4.68
C PRO A 88 11.78 -8.04 5.77
N LEU A 89 10.98 -8.00 6.84
CA LEU A 89 11.11 -7.03 7.93
C LEU A 89 11.70 -7.67 9.20
N GLY A 90 11.46 -8.96 9.41
CA GLY A 90 11.88 -9.68 10.60
C GLY A 90 11.13 -10.99 10.77
N ILE A 91 11.51 -11.76 11.79
CA ILE A 91 10.78 -12.95 12.19
C ILE A 91 10.17 -12.71 13.56
N ASN A 92 8.85 -12.89 13.64
CA ASN A 92 8.11 -12.81 14.88
C ASN A 92 7.39 -14.13 15.13
N LYS A 93 7.75 -14.82 16.23
CA LYS A 93 7.18 -16.11 16.64
C LYS A 93 7.24 -17.19 15.54
N GLY A 94 8.33 -17.21 14.77
CA GLY A 94 8.52 -18.17 13.68
C GLY A 94 7.79 -17.83 12.38
N VAL A 95 7.17 -16.66 12.28
CA VAL A 95 6.54 -16.14 11.06
C VAL A 95 7.41 -15.02 10.50
N LEU A 96 7.67 -15.06 9.18
CA LEU A 96 8.36 -13.98 8.48
C LEU A 96 7.39 -12.82 8.24
N ASP A 97 7.70 -11.67 8.81
CA ASP A 97 6.99 -10.43 8.52
C ASP A 97 7.53 -9.84 7.23
N VAL A 98 6.63 -9.50 6.31
CA VAL A 98 6.97 -8.95 4.99
C VAL A 98 6.25 -7.62 4.79
N GLY A 99 7.02 -6.60 4.44
CA GLY A 99 6.51 -5.32 3.96
C GLY A 99 6.15 -5.42 2.47
N MET A 100 4.99 -4.93 2.09
CA MET A 100 4.53 -4.94 0.70
C MET A 100 4.05 -3.54 0.30
N VAL A 101 4.42 -3.08 -0.89
CA VAL A 101 3.90 -1.80 -1.43
C VAL A 101 2.42 -1.90 -1.79
N ASN A 102 2.01 -3.03 -2.37
CA ASN A 102 0.62 -3.32 -2.72
C ASN A 102 0.17 -4.67 -2.15
N PRO A 103 -0.46 -4.69 -0.97
CA PRO A 103 -1.03 -5.91 -0.39
C PRO A 103 -2.21 -6.50 -1.19
N GLY A 104 -2.72 -5.81 -2.20
CA GLY A 104 -3.72 -6.35 -3.13
C GLY A 104 -3.14 -7.19 -4.27
N ASP A 105 -1.81 -7.17 -4.47
CA ASP A 105 -1.18 -7.90 -5.57
C ASP A 105 -1.13 -9.40 -5.29
N ILE A 106 -1.99 -10.15 -5.99
CA ILE A 106 -2.08 -11.61 -5.87
C ILE A 106 -0.76 -12.27 -6.27
N LYS A 107 -0.07 -11.76 -7.30
CA LYS A 107 1.19 -12.36 -7.76
C LYS A 107 2.30 -12.20 -6.72
N ALA A 108 2.35 -11.04 -6.05
CA ALA A 108 3.29 -10.81 -4.97
C ALA A 108 3.03 -11.73 -3.78
N LYS A 109 1.76 -11.99 -3.44
CA LYS A 109 1.39 -12.96 -2.40
C LYS A 109 1.73 -14.40 -2.77
N GLU A 110 1.47 -14.78 -4.02
CA GLU A 110 1.82 -16.11 -4.49
C GLU A 110 3.33 -16.32 -4.44
N ALA A 111 4.12 -15.35 -4.88
CA ALA A 111 5.57 -15.41 -4.82
C ALA A 111 6.09 -15.69 -3.40
N LEU A 112 5.49 -15.09 -2.38
CA LEU A 112 5.85 -15.33 -0.97
C LEU A 112 5.61 -16.78 -0.51
N ASN A 113 4.72 -17.53 -1.16
CA ASN A 113 4.49 -18.94 -0.82
C ASN A 113 5.50 -19.90 -1.46
N PHE A 114 6.30 -19.43 -2.43
CA PHE A 114 7.26 -20.24 -3.18
C PHE A 114 8.73 -19.92 -2.85
N LEU A 115 8.97 -18.95 -1.97
CA LEU A 115 10.28 -18.60 -1.41
C LEU A 115 10.54 -19.43 -0.15
#